data_AF-A0A317UF06-F1
#
_entry.id   AF-A0A317UF06-F1
#
_cell.length_a   1.000
_cell.length_b   1.000
_cell.length_c   1.000
_cell.angle_alpha   90.00
_cell.angle_beta   90.00
_cell.angle_gamma   90.00
#
_symmetry.space_group_name_H-M   'P 1'
#
loop_
_entity.id
_entity.type
_entity.pdbx_description
1 polymer ?
#
loop_
_entity_poly.entity_id
_entity_poly.type
_entity_poly.pdbx_seq_one_letter_code
_entity_poly.pdbx_strand_id
1 'polypeptide(L)'
;MNKEMKHSFRIFILKILAVVFVLCICYFLYAFVYRAKTELPTKAVVTNRGAAVYTLRGQKQMLSQKEDFSYFAFDGREKEKEYGTYVIPGLKNTRTLLTKKGATPAMCTSMTPQGLAVTEDYVLVSAYCSTQKHNSVIYVIDKEKHNFIKEVILPGQPHVGGLAYDPEHKLLWYSSNINGIAQAVSIKMDTIEAYDYDDSHLPVDTFQIVSLYGIVRDSFMTFYEGCLYVGCFEKYNESVIARYGVDEEGKLINTMDEKLGMDFEMAVPLDYSTISEQVQGIAFYNDKLLISHSFGILPSRLVFYEQSDKRLYVNENSARTYRFPERLEQIVVEGDSLYVMFESCAYAYRASSVNIVDRVLKLNLSKMETYDEEESLFFLSE
;
A
#
# COMPACT_ATOMS: atom_id res chain seq x y z
N MET A 1 56.77 13.93 -0.20
CA MET A 1 56.30 12.75 -0.96
C MET A 1 56.87 12.78 -2.38
N ASN A 2 57.78 11.87 -2.75
CA ASN A 2 58.38 11.81 -4.10
C ASN A 2 57.33 11.46 -5.18
N LYS A 3 57.55 11.85 -6.43
CA LYS A 3 56.59 11.75 -7.56
C LYS A 3 56.13 10.31 -7.80
N GLU A 4 57.03 9.34 -7.66
CA GLU A 4 56.72 7.90 -7.75
C GLU A 4 55.83 7.39 -6.62
N MET A 5 56.06 7.87 -5.38
CA MET A 5 55.23 7.50 -4.23
C MET A 5 53.80 8.05 -4.37
N LYS A 6 53.64 9.26 -4.94
CA LYS A 6 52.33 9.81 -5.29
C LYS A 6 51.64 9.00 -6.40
N HIS A 7 52.39 8.53 -7.40
CA HIS A 7 51.86 7.71 -8.49
C HIS A 7 51.42 6.33 -8.01
N SER A 8 52.25 5.64 -7.21
CA SER A 8 51.92 4.35 -6.61
C SER A 8 50.70 4.44 -5.68
N PHE A 9 50.63 5.48 -4.83
CA PHE A 9 49.47 5.71 -3.97
C PHE A 9 48.19 5.98 -4.77
N ARG A 10 48.26 6.74 -5.87
CA ARG A 10 47.10 6.95 -6.77
C ARG A 10 46.62 5.66 -7.40
N ILE A 11 47.53 4.80 -7.88
CA ILE A 11 47.17 3.48 -8.43
C ILE A 11 46.52 2.61 -7.36
N PHE A 12 47.04 2.63 -6.13
CA PHE A 12 46.46 1.91 -5.01
C PHE A 12 45.03 2.38 -4.69
N ILE A 13 44.79 3.70 -4.63
CA ILE A 13 43.44 4.26 -4.44
C ILE A 13 42.51 3.87 -5.60
N LEU A 14 42.98 3.94 -6.85
CA LEU A 14 42.17 3.53 -8.01
C LEU A 14 41.77 2.05 -7.96
N LYS A 15 42.66 1.17 -7.49
CA LYS A 15 42.34 -0.25 -7.27
C LYS A 15 41.27 -0.43 -6.19
N ILE A 16 41.37 0.30 -5.07
CA ILE A 16 40.33 0.28 -4.02
C ILE A 16 38.99 0.76 -4.58
N LEU A 17 38.97 1.90 -5.29
CA LEU A 17 37.75 2.43 -5.89
C LEU A 17 37.13 1.46 -6.89
N ALA A 18 37.95 0.77 -7.69
CA ALA A 18 37.46 -0.26 -8.61
C ALA A 18 36.81 -1.44 -7.88
N VAL A 19 37.41 -1.92 -6.78
CA VAL A 19 36.82 -2.99 -5.96
C VAL A 19 35.51 -2.54 -5.32
N VAL A 20 35.48 -1.34 -4.73
CA VAL A 20 34.26 -0.77 -4.14
C VAL A 20 33.15 -0.64 -5.20
N PHE A 21 33.49 -0.15 -6.39
CA PHE A 21 32.54 -0.01 -7.50
C PHE A 21 31.94 -1.36 -7.91
N VAL A 22 32.77 -2.40 -8.04
CA VAL A 22 32.29 -3.77 -8.35
C VAL A 22 31.35 -4.28 -7.25
N LEU A 23 31.71 -4.10 -5.98
CA LEU A 23 30.86 -4.49 -4.85
C LEU A 23 29.51 -3.76 -4.85
N CYS A 24 29.51 -2.45 -5.15
CA CYS A 24 28.29 -1.66 -5.29
C CYS A 24 27.40 -2.19 -6.43
N ILE A 25 27.98 -2.53 -7.59
CA ILE A 25 27.22 -3.14 -8.70
C ILE A 25 26.66 -4.49 -8.31
N CYS A 26 27.46 -5.37 -7.68
CA CYS A 26 26.99 -6.68 -7.23
C CYS A 26 25.83 -6.55 -6.23
N TYR A 27 25.94 -5.63 -5.28
CA TYR A 27 24.86 -5.35 -4.33
C TYR A 27 23.63 -4.79 -5.03
N PHE A 28 23.78 -3.86 -5.97
CA PHE A 28 22.67 -3.30 -6.75
C PHE A 28 21.93 -4.39 -7.52
N LEU A 29 22.66 -5.25 -8.26
CA LEU A 29 22.07 -6.37 -8.99
C LEU A 29 21.36 -7.34 -8.04
N TYR A 30 21.94 -7.62 -6.88
CA TYR A 30 21.29 -8.44 -5.86
C TYR A 30 20.00 -7.79 -5.34
N ALA A 31 20.06 -6.54 -4.90
CA ALA A 31 18.97 -5.84 -4.23
C ALA A 31 17.80 -5.52 -5.17
N PHE A 32 18.06 -5.10 -6.42
CA PHE A 32 17.02 -4.65 -7.34
C PHE A 32 16.61 -5.69 -8.40
N VAL A 33 17.52 -6.56 -8.85
CA VAL A 33 17.24 -7.49 -9.95
C VAL A 33 16.97 -8.89 -9.45
N TYR A 34 17.89 -9.45 -8.65
CA TYR A 34 17.78 -10.84 -8.19
C TYR A 34 16.56 -11.03 -7.27
N ARG A 35 16.41 -10.16 -6.26
CA ARG A 35 15.32 -10.26 -5.28
C ARG A 35 13.93 -9.97 -5.85
N ALA A 36 13.83 -9.19 -6.91
CA ALA A 36 12.57 -8.94 -7.60
C ALA A 36 12.06 -10.15 -8.39
N LYS A 37 12.96 -11.06 -8.81
CA LYS A 37 12.63 -12.20 -9.69
C LYS A 37 12.75 -13.57 -9.02
N THR A 38 13.36 -13.63 -7.84
CA THR A 38 13.71 -14.88 -7.17
C THR A 38 13.07 -14.96 -5.80
N GLU A 39 12.51 -16.11 -5.47
CA GLU A 39 12.00 -16.39 -4.14
C GLU A 39 13.03 -17.14 -3.31
N LEU A 40 13.00 -16.95 -1.98
CA LEU A 40 13.75 -17.82 -1.09
C LEU A 40 13.05 -19.18 -0.98
N PRO A 41 13.80 -20.30 -0.99
CA PRO A 41 13.22 -21.58 -0.66
C PRO A 41 12.73 -21.57 0.79
N THR A 42 11.58 -22.20 1.04
CA THR A 42 11.00 -22.33 2.38
C THR A 42 10.53 -23.75 2.64
N LYS A 43 10.66 -24.18 3.89
CA LYS A 43 10.05 -25.42 4.41
C LYS A 43 8.81 -25.12 5.28
N ALA A 44 8.45 -23.85 5.43
CA ALA A 44 7.23 -23.48 6.15
C ALA A 44 6.00 -24.01 5.41
N VAL A 45 4.94 -24.29 6.16
CA VAL A 45 3.66 -24.80 5.64
C VAL A 45 2.48 -23.93 6.06
N VAL A 46 2.75 -22.84 6.78
CA VAL A 46 1.76 -21.88 7.28
C VAL A 46 2.26 -20.48 7.02
N THR A 47 1.34 -19.52 6.95
CA THR A 47 1.66 -18.09 6.87
C THR A 47 2.36 -17.61 8.13
N ASN A 48 3.45 -16.86 7.95
CA ASN A 48 4.18 -16.25 9.06
C ASN A 48 3.34 -15.16 9.73
N ARG A 49 3.23 -15.20 11.07
CA ARG A 49 2.38 -14.27 11.84
C ARG A 49 3.13 -13.12 12.49
N GLY A 50 4.45 -13.25 12.64
CA GLY A 50 5.28 -12.29 13.39
C GLY A 50 5.97 -11.28 12.50
N ALA A 51 6.52 -10.24 13.11
CA ALA A 51 7.25 -9.21 12.39
C ALA A 51 8.40 -9.78 11.55
N ALA A 52 8.59 -9.21 10.36
CA ALA A 52 9.55 -9.72 9.40
C ALA A 52 10.97 -9.21 9.67
N VAL A 53 11.09 -7.97 10.14
CA VAL A 53 12.34 -7.21 10.22
C VAL A 53 12.55 -6.67 11.64
N TYR A 54 11.60 -5.92 12.18
CA TYR A 54 11.80 -5.21 13.45
C TYR A 54 10.84 -5.67 14.55
N THR A 55 11.37 -5.79 15.77
CA THR A 55 10.51 -5.72 16.96
C THR A 55 9.87 -4.34 17.05
N LEU A 56 8.78 -4.17 17.80
CA LEU A 56 8.17 -2.85 18.02
C LEU A 56 9.20 -1.81 18.50
N ARG A 57 10.04 -2.19 19.46
CA ARG A 57 11.13 -1.32 19.95
C ARG A 57 12.08 -0.91 18.82
N GLY A 58 12.47 -1.87 17.98
CA GLY A 58 13.34 -1.60 16.83
C GLY A 58 12.69 -0.66 15.81
N GLN A 59 11.40 -0.85 15.54
CA GLN A 59 10.64 0.02 14.63
C GLN A 59 10.58 1.45 15.15
N LYS A 60 10.25 1.63 16.45
CA LYS A 60 10.23 2.95 17.09
C LYS A 60 11.59 3.64 17.03
N GLN A 61 12.67 2.91 17.33
CA GLN A 61 14.04 3.44 17.27
C GLN A 61 14.45 3.83 15.84
N MET A 62 14.03 3.08 14.83
CA MET A 62 14.33 3.44 13.45
C MET A 62 13.57 4.71 13.04
N LEU A 63 12.28 4.78 13.38
CA LEU A 63 11.43 5.92 13.02
C LEU A 63 11.72 7.19 13.82
N SER A 64 12.35 7.10 14.99
CA SER A 64 12.72 8.28 15.79
C SER A 64 13.74 9.20 15.10
N GLN A 65 14.37 8.75 14.02
CA GLN A 65 15.19 9.61 13.15
C GLN A 65 14.36 10.60 12.31
N LYS A 66 13.03 10.49 12.35
CA LYS A 66 12.06 11.39 11.73
C LYS A 66 11.11 11.89 12.82
N GLU A 67 11.50 12.97 13.49
CA GLU A 67 10.85 13.45 14.72
C GLU A 67 9.34 13.66 14.54
N ASP A 68 8.91 14.44 13.54
CA ASP A 68 7.49 14.70 13.26
C ASP A 68 6.70 13.40 13.01
N PHE A 69 7.21 12.53 12.14
CA PHE A 69 6.54 11.27 11.80
C PHE A 69 6.42 10.36 13.02
N SER A 70 7.48 10.27 13.82
CA SER A 70 7.49 9.49 15.06
C SER A 70 6.52 10.07 16.10
N TYR A 71 6.42 11.39 16.18
CA TYR A 71 5.48 12.10 17.05
C TYR A 71 4.03 11.74 16.66
N PHE A 72 3.65 11.88 15.39
CA PHE A 72 2.30 11.55 14.93
C PHE A 72 1.94 10.07 15.11
N ALA A 73 2.92 9.18 14.97
CA ALA A 73 2.69 7.73 15.02
C ALA A 73 2.64 7.16 16.44
N PHE A 74 3.42 7.68 17.41
CA PHE A 74 3.62 7.01 18.70
C PHE A 74 3.26 7.84 19.93
N ASP A 75 3.29 9.17 19.85
CA ASP A 75 3.07 10.02 21.01
C ASP A 75 1.62 9.91 21.50
N GLY A 76 1.44 9.65 22.80
CA GLY A 76 0.12 9.50 23.43
C GLY A 76 -0.57 8.14 23.20
N ARG A 77 0.12 7.18 22.56
CA ARG A 77 -0.40 5.82 22.29
C ARG A 77 0.14 4.75 23.23
N GLU A 78 0.76 5.11 24.36
CA GLU A 78 1.42 4.16 25.28
C GLU A 78 0.46 3.12 25.87
N LYS A 79 -0.82 3.47 25.97
CA LYS A 79 -1.88 2.60 26.50
C LYS A 79 -2.52 1.71 25.43
N GLU A 80 -2.30 2.02 24.14
CA GLU A 80 -2.79 1.20 23.05
C GLU A 80 -1.93 -0.06 22.90
N LYS A 81 -2.57 -1.17 22.54
CA LYS A 81 -1.84 -2.41 22.25
C LYS A 81 -0.86 -2.16 21.11
N GLU A 82 0.40 -2.57 21.31
CA GLU A 82 1.48 -2.35 20.34
C GLU A 82 1.57 -0.89 19.84
N TYR A 83 1.22 0.09 20.69
CA TYR A 83 1.16 1.52 20.34
C TYR A 83 0.23 1.83 19.15
N GLY A 84 -0.84 1.07 18.98
CA GLY A 84 -1.78 1.25 17.87
C GLY A 84 -1.25 0.70 16.54
N THR A 85 -0.19 -0.12 16.55
CA THR A 85 0.40 -0.68 15.33
C THR A 85 0.04 -2.14 15.11
N TYR A 86 0.04 -2.56 13.84
CA TYR A 86 -0.35 -3.91 13.42
C TYR A 86 0.76 -4.54 12.60
N VAL A 87 1.32 -5.66 13.05
CA VAL A 87 2.31 -6.41 12.28
C VAL A 87 1.71 -6.86 10.94
N ILE A 88 2.41 -6.60 9.83
CA ILE A 88 2.00 -7.14 8.52
C ILE A 88 2.48 -8.60 8.46
N PRO A 89 1.56 -9.59 8.41
CA PRO A 89 1.92 -11.00 8.35
C PRO A 89 2.38 -11.40 6.94
N GLY A 90 2.81 -12.65 6.78
CA GLY A 90 3.06 -13.26 5.48
C GLY A 90 4.34 -12.85 4.75
N LEU A 91 5.02 -11.80 5.19
CA LEU A 91 6.25 -11.25 4.58
C LEU A 91 7.44 -12.24 4.52
N LYS A 92 7.49 -13.25 5.40
CA LYS A 92 8.52 -14.31 5.37
C LYS A 92 8.07 -15.55 4.58
N ASN A 93 6.79 -15.87 4.65
CA ASN A 93 6.15 -16.98 3.96
C ASN A 93 4.63 -16.83 4.09
N THR A 94 3.92 -17.08 2.99
CA THR A 94 2.46 -17.00 2.90
C THR A 94 1.94 -18.24 2.20
N ARG A 95 0.93 -18.87 2.80
CA ARG A 95 0.18 -19.96 2.16
C ARG A 95 -0.72 -19.40 1.07
N THR A 96 -0.64 -19.97 -0.12
CA THR A 96 -1.36 -19.49 -1.32
C THR A 96 -1.42 -20.62 -2.36
N LEU A 97 -1.81 -20.32 -3.59
CA LEU A 97 -1.92 -21.25 -4.71
C LEU A 97 -0.97 -20.87 -5.86
N LEU A 98 -0.52 -21.84 -6.65
CA LEU A 98 0.17 -21.60 -7.92
C LEU A 98 -0.83 -21.30 -9.03
N THR A 99 -0.61 -20.21 -9.75
CA THR A 99 -1.54 -19.78 -10.81
C THR A 99 -1.46 -20.65 -12.07
N LYS A 100 -0.29 -21.25 -12.36
CA LYS A 100 -0.06 -22.02 -13.60
C LYS A 100 -0.59 -23.46 -13.58
N LYS A 101 -1.14 -23.96 -12.48
CA LYS A 101 -1.60 -25.37 -12.36
C LYS A 101 -2.76 -25.54 -11.39
N GLY A 102 -3.97 -25.13 -11.76
CA GLY A 102 -5.16 -25.34 -10.91
C GLY A 102 -4.96 -24.81 -9.48
N ALA A 103 -5.82 -25.19 -8.55
CA ALA A 103 -5.65 -24.85 -7.14
C ALA A 103 -4.52 -25.67 -6.46
N THR A 104 -3.29 -25.65 -7.00
CA THR A 104 -2.14 -26.34 -6.39
C THR A 104 -1.64 -25.53 -5.19
N PRO A 105 -1.63 -26.11 -3.97
CA PRO A 105 -1.09 -25.46 -2.78
C PRO A 105 0.38 -25.06 -2.94
N ALA A 106 0.74 -23.88 -2.44
CA ALA A 106 2.10 -23.36 -2.47
C ALA A 106 2.39 -22.39 -1.33
N MET A 107 3.68 -22.09 -1.19
CA MET A 107 4.19 -21.15 -0.21
C MET A 107 4.98 -20.07 -0.92
N CYS A 108 4.51 -18.83 -0.85
CA CYS A 108 5.20 -17.68 -1.42
C CYS A 108 6.10 -17.03 -0.37
N THR A 109 7.35 -16.71 -0.72
CA THR A 109 8.27 -15.92 0.14
C THR A 109 8.55 -14.52 -0.42
N SER A 110 7.75 -14.10 -1.40
CA SER A 110 7.89 -12.83 -2.11
C SER A 110 6.61 -11.98 -2.12
N MET A 111 5.73 -12.18 -1.13
CA MET A 111 4.55 -11.34 -0.96
C MET A 111 4.95 -9.90 -0.65
N THR A 112 4.28 -8.97 -1.33
CA THR A 112 4.48 -7.52 -1.20
C THR A 112 3.16 -6.88 -0.83
N PRO A 113 3.05 -6.23 0.34
CA PRO A 113 1.84 -5.54 0.75
C PRO A 113 1.60 -4.32 -0.14
N GLN A 114 0.34 -4.05 -0.47
CA GLN A 114 -0.04 -3.06 -1.49
C GLN A 114 -1.29 -2.23 -1.14
N GLY A 115 -2.41 -2.88 -0.84
CA GLY A 115 -3.64 -2.21 -0.40
C GLY A 115 -3.93 -2.37 1.08
N LEU A 116 -4.67 -1.41 1.64
CA LEU A 116 -5.02 -1.31 3.05
C LEU A 116 -6.50 -0.94 3.19
N ALA A 117 -7.23 -1.65 4.05
CA ALA A 117 -8.58 -1.27 4.47
C ALA A 117 -8.74 -1.49 5.98
N VAL A 118 -9.62 -0.71 6.60
CA VAL A 118 -9.96 -0.84 8.02
C VAL A 118 -11.48 -0.96 8.12
N THR A 119 -11.95 -2.02 8.78
CA THR A 119 -13.35 -2.23 9.12
C THR A 119 -13.57 -1.98 10.60
N GLU A 120 -14.79 -2.16 11.07
CA GLU A 120 -15.15 -2.11 12.49
C GLU A 120 -14.29 -3.09 13.32
N ASP A 121 -14.00 -4.27 12.77
CA ASP A 121 -13.36 -5.37 13.50
C ASP A 121 -11.96 -5.74 12.99
N TYR A 122 -11.59 -5.31 11.77
CA TYR A 122 -10.39 -5.80 11.10
C TYR A 122 -9.51 -4.70 10.52
N VAL A 123 -8.20 -4.96 10.52
CA VAL A 123 -7.24 -4.32 9.62
C VAL A 123 -6.92 -5.33 8.52
N LEU A 124 -7.16 -4.93 7.27
CA LEU A 124 -7.05 -5.77 6.09
C LEU A 124 -5.90 -5.28 5.21
N VAL A 125 -4.97 -6.17 4.87
CA VAL A 125 -3.81 -5.84 4.04
C VAL A 125 -3.76 -6.79 2.86
N SER A 126 -3.86 -6.28 1.63
CA SER A 126 -3.63 -7.10 0.45
C SER A 126 -2.14 -7.24 0.19
N ALA A 127 -1.76 -8.39 -0.38
CA ALA A 127 -0.41 -8.61 -0.87
C ALA A 127 -0.41 -9.46 -2.14
N TYR A 128 0.46 -9.09 -3.08
CA TYR A 128 0.68 -9.84 -4.32
C TYR A 128 2.05 -10.49 -4.33
N CYS A 129 2.19 -11.55 -5.13
CA CYS A 129 3.46 -12.21 -5.33
C CYS A 129 4.32 -11.42 -6.34
N SER A 130 5.41 -10.78 -5.89
CA SER A 130 6.28 -9.99 -6.79
C SER A 130 6.94 -10.82 -7.90
N THR A 131 7.07 -12.14 -7.73
CA THR A 131 7.58 -13.02 -8.80
C THR A 131 6.52 -13.54 -9.76
N GLN A 132 5.24 -13.16 -9.57
CA GLN A 132 4.09 -13.51 -10.43
C GLN A 132 3.91 -15.03 -10.60
N LYS A 133 4.16 -15.79 -9.54
CA LYS A 133 4.00 -17.27 -9.54
C LYS A 133 2.78 -17.73 -8.76
N HIS A 134 2.34 -16.93 -7.81
CA HIS A 134 1.34 -17.32 -6.82
C HIS A 134 0.16 -16.36 -6.83
N ASN A 135 -0.98 -16.85 -6.39
CA ASN A 135 -2.15 -16.01 -6.20
C ASN A 135 -1.90 -14.94 -5.13
N SER A 136 -2.56 -13.80 -5.30
CA SER A 136 -2.57 -12.72 -4.32
C SER A 136 -3.44 -13.09 -3.12
N VAL A 137 -3.24 -12.41 -2.00
CA VAL A 137 -3.96 -12.68 -0.74
C VAL A 137 -4.41 -11.39 -0.07
N ILE A 138 -5.36 -11.52 0.85
CA ILE A 138 -5.70 -10.50 1.85
C ILE A 138 -5.43 -11.10 3.23
N TYR A 139 -4.65 -10.40 4.04
CA TYR A 139 -4.43 -10.77 5.43
C TYR A 139 -5.49 -10.12 6.31
N VAL A 140 -6.17 -10.95 7.11
CA VAL A 140 -7.16 -10.50 8.08
C VAL A 140 -6.50 -10.41 9.45
N ILE A 141 -6.47 -9.21 10.03
CA ILE A 141 -5.87 -8.92 11.34
C ILE A 141 -6.98 -8.41 12.25
N ASP A 142 -7.14 -9.01 13.42
CA ASP A 142 -8.07 -8.56 14.45
C ASP A 142 -7.68 -7.15 14.92
N LYS A 143 -8.59 -6.17 14.82
CA LYS A 143 -8.30 -4.77 15.13
C LYS A 143 -8.11 -4.53 16.62
N GLU A 144 -8.78 -5.29 17.49
CA GLU A 144 -8.68 -5.17 18.95
C GLU A 144 -7.49 -5.96 19.50
N LYS A 145 -7.31 -7.19 19.02
CA LYS A 145 -6.28 -8.12 19.51
C LYS A 145 -4.95 -7.96 18.77
N HIS A 146 -4.89 -7.24 17.66
CA HIS A 146 -3.69 -6.99 16.85
C HIS A 146 -3.01 -8.28 16.38
N ASN A 147 -3.75 -9.37 16.24
CA ASN A 147 -3.22 -10.67 15.82
C ASN A 147 -3.76 -11.06 14.45
N PHE A 148 -2.90 -11.68 13.67
CA PHE A 148 -3.28 -12.32 12.42
C PHE A 148 -4.29 -13.45 12.67
N ILE A 149 -5.41 -13.42 11.94
CA ILE A 149 -6.47 -14.41 11.97
C ILE A 149 -6.24 -15.45 10.86
N LYS A 150 -6.25 -14.99 9.59
CA LYS A 150 -6.19 -15.85 8.40
C LYS A 150 -5.71 -15.09 7.16
N GLU A 151 -5.21 -15.82 6.19
CA GLU A 151 -5.03 -15.32 4.82
C GLU A 151 -6.23 -15.74 3.96
N VAL A 152 -6.81 -14.79 3.23
CA VAL A 152 -7.85 -15.02 2.23
C VAL A 152 -7.17 -15.06 0.87
N ILE A 153 -7.21 -16.19 0.17
CA ILE A 153 -6.56 -16.34 -1.13
C ILE A 153 -7.48 -15.79 -2.20
N LEU A 154 -7.00 -14.83 -2.98
CA LEU A 154 -7.75 -14.23 -4.08
C LEU A 154 -7.66 -15.08 -5.36
N PRO A 155 -8.66 -15.01 -6.24
CA PRO A 155 -8.56 -15.58 -7.58
C PRO A 155 -7.44 -14.90 -8.39
N GLY A 156 -6.49 -15.70 -8.90
CA GLY A 156 -5.46 -15.22 -9.81
C GLY A 156 -4.38 -14.34 -9.15
N GLN A 157 -3.72 -13.52 -9.96
CA GLN A 157 -2.56 -12.69 -9.55
C GLN A 157 -2.82 -11.18 -9.70
N PRO A 158 -3.97 -10.64 -9.26
CA PRO A 158 -4.18 -9.20 -9.32
C PRO A 158 -3.09 -8.48 -8.52
N HIS A 159 -2.68 -7.30 -8.95
CA HIS A 159 -1.71 -6.48 -8.21
C HIS A 159 -2.26 -6.06 -6.84
N VAL A 160 -3.60 -5.93 -6.73
CA VAL A 160 -4.32 -5.53 -5.51
C VAL A 160 -3.72 -4.29 -4.85
N GLY A 161 -3.39 -3.28 -5.66
CA GLY A 161 -2.88 -1.98 -5.24
C GLY A 161 -3.87 -1.18 -4.39
N GLY A 162 -5.17 -1.39 -4.62
CA GLY A 162 -6.24 -0.71 -3.91
C GLY A 162 -7.14 -1.70 -3.17
N LEU A 163 -7.46 -1.38 -1.92
CA LEU A 163 -8.53 -1.98 -1.13
C LEU A 163 -9.50 -0.89 -0.66
N ALA A 164 -10.81 -1.07 -0.76
CA ALA A 164 -11.76 -0.12 -0.18
C ALA A 164 -12.84 -0.86 0.60
N TYR A 165 -13.15 -0.40 1.79
CA TYR A 165 -14.22 -0.96 2.59
C TYR A 165 -15.48 -0.10 2.46
N ASP A 166 -16.56 -0.72 2.00
CA ASP A 166 -17.90 -0.17 1.99
C ASP A 166 -18.63 -0.61 3.26
N PRO A 167 -18.78 0.28 4.26
CA PRO A 167 -19.40 -0.06 5.53
C PRO A 167 -20.92 -0.22 5.44
N GLU A 168 -21.57 0.32 4.41
CA GLU A 168 -23.03 0.28 4.23
C GLU A 168 -23.46 -1.12 3.77
N HIS A 169 -22.75 -1.67 2.78
CA HIS A 169 -23.06 -2.98 2.19
C HIS A 169 -22.19 -4.11 2.74
N LYS A 170 -21.24 -3.80 3.63
CA LYS A 170 -20.25 -4.76 4.18
C LYS A 170 -19.47 -5.46 3.06
N LEU A 171 -18.95 -4.66 2.13
CA LEU A 171 -18.17 -5.13 0.99
C LEU A 171 -16.71 -4.66 1.10
N LEU A 172 -15.78 -5.58 0.85
CA LEU A 172 -14.39 -5.24 0.59
C LEU A 172 -14.14 -5.25 -0.92
N TRP A 173 -13.83 -4.08 -1.47
CA TRP A 173 -13.40 -3.90 -2.84
C TRP A 173 -11.88 -4.07 -2.96
N TYR A 174 -11.43 -4.62 -4.09
CA TYR A 174 -10.03 -4.69 -4.45
C TYR A 174 -9.79 -4.45 -5.94
N SER A 175 -8.61 -3.91 -6.27
CA SER A 175 -8.22 -3.67 -7.67
C SER A 175 -7.74 -4.91 -8.40
N SER A 176 -8.16 -5.03 -9.65
CA SER A 176 -7.84 -6.12 -10.56
C SER A 176 -7.76 -5.62 -12.00
N ASN A 177 -7.24 -6.45 -12.89
CA ASN A 177 -7.18 -6.11 -14.30
C ASN A 177 -7.41 -7.36 -15.15
N ILE A 178 -8.11 -7.19 -16.27
CA ILE A 178 -8.20 -8.21 -17.30
C ILE A 178 -7.88 -7.61 -18.66
N ASN A 179 -6.91 -8.20 -19.37
CA ASN A 179 -6.54 -7.79 -20.73
C ASN A 179 -6.26 -6.28 -20.90
N GLY A 180 -5.74 -5.62 -19.87
CA GLY A 180 -5.47 -4.18 -19.89
C GLY A 180 -6.64 -3.29 -19.49
N ILE A 181 -7.79 -3.85 -19.13
CA ILE A 181 -8.97 -3.15 -18.63
C ILE A 181 -8.99 -3.22 -17.10
N ALA A 182 -9.05 -2.07 -16.44
CA ALA A 182 -9.16 -1.96 -14.98
C ALA A 182 -10.48 -2.58 -14.49
N GLN A 183 -10.45 -3.29 -13.36
CA GLN A 183 -11.61 -3.95 -12.78
C GLN A 183 -11.67 -3.78 -11.26
N ALA A 184 -12.82 -3.34 -10.76
CA ALA A 184 -13.13 -3.44 -9.35
C ALA A 184 -13.79 -4.79 -9.06
N VAL A 185 -13.29 -5.48 -8.03
CA VAL A 185 -13.87 -6.74 -7.55
C VAL A 185 -14.29 -6.54 -6.10
N SER A 186 -15.44 -7.04 -5.69
CA SER A 186 -15.80 -7.06 -4.26
C SER A 186 -16.07 -8.45 -3.71
N ILE A 187 -15.88 -8.55 -2.40
CA ILE A 187 -16.15 -9.73 -1.57
C ILE A 187 -16.99 -9.27 -0.38
N LYS A 188 -18.02 -10.03 -0.01
CA LYS A 188 -18.80 -9.77 1.20
C LYS A 188 -17.96 -10.07 2.44
N MET A 189 -18.09 -9.25 3.49
CA MET A 189 -17.39 -9.50 4.75
C MET A 189 -17.75 -10.86 5.35
N ASP A 190 -19.02 -11.27 5.32
CA ASP A 190 -19.43 -12.62 5.75
C ASP A 190 -18.68 -13.74 5.00
N THR A 191 -18.40 -13.54 3.71
CA THR A 191 -17.61 -14.49 2.90
C THR A 191 -16.15 -14.51 3.35
N ILE A 192 -15.55 -13.36 3.66
CA ILE A 192 -14.19 -13.26 4.22
C ILE A 192 -14.10 -13.92 5.61
N GLU A 193 -15.10 -13.69 6.45
CA GLU A 193 -15.15 -14.22 7.81
C GLU A 193 -15.34 -15.73 7.82
N ALA A 194 -16.23 -16.25 6.97
CA ALA A 194 -16.47 -17.68 6.81
C ALA A 194 -15.35 -18.41 6.05
N TYR A 195 -14.49 -17.68 5.32
CA TYR A 195 -13.43 -18.29 4.51
C TYR A 195 -12.48 -19.14 5.36
N ASP A 196 -12.35 -20.41 4.98
CA ASP A 196 -11.34 -21.32 5.52
C ASP A 196 -10.62 -22.04 4.36
N TYR A 197 -9.33 -21.77 4.24
CA TYR A 197 -8.50 -22.41 3.23
C TYR A 197 -8.27 -23.89 3.53
N ASP A 198 -8.24 -24.28 4.81
CA ASP A 198 -7.99 -25.66 5.20
C ASP A 198 -9.20 -26.57 4.92
N ASP A 199 -10.39 -25.98 4.72
CA ASP A 199 -11.61 -26.69 4.28
C ASP A 199 -11.75 -26.69 2.75
N SER A 200 -11.74 -25.50 2.12
CA SER A 200 -12.03 -25.37 0.68
C SER A 200 -10.87 -25.71 -0.25
N HIS A 201 -9.64 -25.41 0.18
CA HIS A 201 -8.43 -25.39 -0.66
C HIS A 201 -8.54 -24.57 -1.96
N LEU A 202 -9.51 -23.66 -2.03
CA LEU A 202 -9.81 -22.83 -3.19
C LEU A 202 -9.64 -21.34 -2.86
N PRO A 203 -9.48 -20.48 -3.88
CA PRO A 203 -9.65 -19.04 -3.70
C PRO A 203 -11.03 -18.69 -3.14
N VAL A 204 -11.13 -17.54 -2.49
CA VAL A 204 -12.40 -16.98 -2.00
C VAL A 204 -13.35 -16.66 -3.16
N ASP A 205 -14.64 -16.85 -2.94
CA ASP A 205 -15.66 -16.42 -3.88
C ASP A 205 -15.81 -14.90 -3.89
N THR A 206 -16.01 -14.34 -5.09
CA THR A 206 -16.23 -12.91 -5.29
C THR A 206 -17.72 -12.62 -5.41
N PHE A 207 -18.17 -11.50 -4.86
CA PHE A 207 -19.56 -11.03 -5.00
C PHE A 207 -19.82 -10.49 -6.41
N GLN A 208 -18.91 -9.67 -6.94
CA GLN A 208 -19.00 -9.13 -8.29
C GLN A 208 -17.61 -8.78 -8.83
N ILE A 209 -17.47 -8.80 -10.15
CA ILE A 209 -16.29 -8.35 -10.90
C ILE A 209 -16.80 -7.40 -11.97
N VAL A 210 -16.34 -6.15 -11.96
CA VAL A 210 -16.86 -5.09 -12.82
C VAL A 210 -15.72 -4.37 -13.50
N SER A 211 -15.78 -4.28 -14.82
CA SER A 211 -14.83 -3.47 -15.60
C SER A 211 -15.15 -1.98 -15.47
N LEU A 212 -14.12 -1.15 -15.39
CA LEU A 212 -14.22 0.28 -15.16
C LEU A 212 -13.96 1.06 -16.44
N TYR A 213 -14.95 1.83 -16.89
CA TYR A 213 -14.80 2.69 -18.06
C TYR A 213 -13.97 3.94 -17.72
N GLY A 214 -13.12 4.34 -18.68
CA GLY A 214 -12.43 5.63 -18.65
C GLY A 214 -11.29 5.75 -17.62
N ILE A 215 -10.83 4.63 -17.06
CA ILE A 215 -9.56 4.57 -16.33
C ILE A 215 -8.71 3.41 -16.86
N VAL A 216 -7.43 3.67 -17.12
CA VAL A 216 -6.52 2.69 -17.73
C VAL A 216 -5.97 1.68 -16.72
N ARG A 217 -5.86 2.08 -15.44
CA ARG A 217 -5.38 1.25 -14.32
C ARG A 217 -6.03 1.71 -13.03
N ASP A 218 -6.33 0.75 -12.18
CA ASP A 218 -6.89 0.89 -10.84
C ASP A 218 -5.78 0.68 -9.78
N SER A 219 -4.84 1.62 -9.76
CA SER A 219 -3.65 1.50 -8.90
C SER A 219 -3.99 1.63 -7.41
N PHE A 220 -5.01 2.41 -7.08
CA PHE A 220 -5.52 2.56 -5.72
C PHE A 220 -7.02 2.81 -5.73
N MET A 221 -7.69 2.59 -4.58
CA MET A 221 -9.11 2.91 -4.41
C MET A 221 -9.44 3.30 -2.98
N THR A 222 -10.52 4.05 -2.80
CA THR A 222 -11.16 4.29 -1.51
C THR A 222 -12.66 4.35 -1.68
N PHE A 223 -13.42 4.09 -0.62
CA PHE A 223 -14.88 4.20 -0.61
C PHE A 223 -15.27 5.37 0.27
N TYR A 224 -16.11 6.25 -0.24
CA TYR A 224 -16.54 7.44 0.46
C TYR A 224 -17.90 7.89 -0.06
N GLU A 225 -18.83 8.19 0.86
CA GLU A 225 -20.17 8.70 0.58
C GLU A 225 -20.90 7.97 -0.58
N GLY A 226 -21.01 6.64 -0.47
CA GLY A 226 -21.73 5.79 -1.44
C GLY A 226 -21.03 5.64 -2.80
N CYS A 227 -19.78 6.10 -2.93
CA CYS A 227 -19.02 6.04 -4.17
C CYS A 227 -17.69 5.30 -3.99
N LEU A 228 -17.33 4.53 -5.00
CA LEU A 228 -15.98 3.97 -5.15
C LEU A 228 -15.13 4.94 -5.96
N TYR A 229 -14.10 5.49 -5.32
CA TYR A 229 -13.11 6.34 -5.97
C TYR A 229 -11.92 5.48 -6.38
N VAL A 230 -11.57 5.50 -7.66
CA VAL A 230 -10.48 4.69 -8.23
C VAL A 230 -9.51 5.61 -8.94
N GLY A 231 -8.21 5.45 -8.71
CA GLY A 231 -7.20 6.28 -9.34
C GLY A 231 -6.05 5.49 -9.94
N CYS A 232 -5.34 6.16 -10.85
CA CYS A 232 -4.24 5.57 -11.61
C CYS A 232 -2.89 6.14 -11.13
N PHE A 233 -1.91 5.27 -10.92
CA PHE A 233 -0.54 5.70 -10.70
C PHE A 233 0.09 6.12 -12.03
N GLU A 234 0.53 7.37 -12.13
CA GLU A 234 1.37 7.86 -13.23
C GLU A 234 2.67 8.43 -12.68
N LYS A 235 3.79 8.11 -13.33
CA LYS A 235 5.12 8.40 -12.77
C LYS A 235 5.58 9.84 -12.97
N TYR A 236 5.27 10.41 -14.14
CA TYR A 236 5.84 11.66 -14.62
C TYR A 236 4.80 12.67 -15.10
N ASN A 237 3.52 12.27 -15.12
CA ASN A 237 2.41 13.08 -15.60
C ASN A 237 1.34 13.13 -14.53
N GLU A 238 0.47 14.14 -14.62
CA GLU A 238 -0.80 14.15 -13.91
C GLU A 238 -1.61 12.90 -14.25
N SER A 239 -2.45 12.51 -13.31
CA SER A 239 -3.35 11.36 -13.41
C SER A 239 -4.77 11.77 -13.05
N VAL A 240 -5.66 10.79 -12.95
CA VAL A 240 -7.07 10.99 -12.60
C VAL A 240 -7.52 10.10 -11.46
N ILE A 241 -8.47 10.62 -10.69
CA ILE A 241 -9.40 9.86 -9.86
C ILE A 241 -10.74 9.83 -10.60
N ALA A 242 -11.29 8.65 -10.80
CA ALA A 242 -12.63 8.43 -11.33
C ALA A 242 -13.56 8.01 -10.19
N ARG A 243 -14.75 8.62 -10.13
CA ARG A 243 -15.75 8.35 -9.09
C ARG A 243 -16.89 7.50 -9.66
N TYR A 244 -17.10 6.31 -9.13
CA TYR A 244 -18.15 5.39 -9.57
C TYR A 244 -19.23 5.26 -8.50
N GLY A 245 -20.50 5.38 -8.92
CA GLY A 245 -21.64 5.21 -8.02
C GLY A 245 -21.90 3.75 -7.69
N VAL A 246 -22.34 3.49 -6.46
CA VAL A 246 -22.74 2.18 -5.96
C VAL A 246 -24.24 2.25 -5.64
N ASP A 247 -25.01 1.23 -6.05
CA ASP A 247 -26.45 1.14 -5.80
C ASP A 247 -26.77 0.60 -4.39
N GLU A 248 -28.08 0.54 -4.06
CA GLU A 248 -28.58 0.09 -2.75
C GLU A 248 -28.27 -1.38 -2.46
N GLU A 249 -27.88 -2.18 -3.46
CA GLU A 249 -27.46 -3.57 -3.31
C GLU A 249 -25.93 -3.72 -3.22
N GLY A 250 -25.18 -2.62 -3.20
CA GLY A 250 -23.73 -2.61 -3.16
C GLY A 250 -23.09 -2.98 -4.51
N LYS A 251 -23.80 -2.82 -5.64
CA LYS A 251 -23.26 -3.05 -6.98
C LYS A 251 -22.83 -1.75 -7.63
N LEU A 252 -21.75 -1.82 -8.41
CA LEU A 252 -21.38 -0.68 -9.24
C LEU A 252 -22.44 -0.46 -10.31
N ILE A 253 -22.82 0.81 -10.50
CA ILE A 253 -23.82 1.19 -11.49
C ILE A 253 -23.23 1.00 -12.88
N ASN A 254 -23.69 -0.06 -13.56
CA ASN A 254 -23.23 -0.42 -14.90
C ASN A 254 -24.10 0.18 -15.98
N THR A 255 -23.49 0.45 -17.14
CA THR A 255 -24.20 0.90 -18.34
C THR A 255 -23.57 0.24 -19.57
N MET A 256 -24.38 0.02 -20.59
CA MET A 256 -23.93 -0.34 -21.93
C MET A 256 -24.25 0.84 -22.85
N ASP A 257 -23.23 1.51 -23.37
CA ASP A 257 -23.41 2.63 -24.31
C ASP A 257 -22.54 2.44 -25.55
N GLU A 258 -23.16 2.00 -26.65
CA GLU A 258 -22.51 1.84 -27.95
C GLU A 258 -21.89 3.15 -28.47
N LYS A 259 -22.42 4.32 -28.07
CA LYS A 259 -21.87 5.64 -28.48
C LYS A 259 -20.54 5.94 -27.79
N LEU A 260 -20.29 5.36 -26.62
CA LEU A 260 -19.01 5.41 -25.92
C LEU A 260 -18.01 4.36 -26.45
N GLY A 261 -18.40 3.59 -27.49
CA GLY A 261 -17.60 2.53 -28.08
C GLY A 261 -17.53 1.27 -27.22
N MET A 262 -18.54 1.05 -26.36
CA MET A 262 -18.58 -0.09 -25.45
C MET A 262 -19.18 -1.32 -26.14
N ASP A 263 -18.47 -2.45 -26.05
CA ASP A 263 -18.92 -3.75 -26.56
C ASP A 263 -19.51 -4.65 -25.46
N PHE A 264 -19.47 -4.20 -24.19
CA PHE A 264 -20.06 -4.89 -23.04
C PHE A 264 -20.31 -3.91 -21.87
N GLU A 265 -21.13 -4.32 -20.90
CA GLU A 265 -21.47 -3.51 -19.71
C GLU A 265 -20.24 -3.18 -18.85
N MET A 266 -20.09 -1.91 -18.49
CA MET A 266 -19.05 -1.43 -17.58
C MET A 266 -19.61 -0.38 -16.62
N ALA A 267 -18.93 -0.17 -15.50
CA ALA A 267 -19.21 0.97 -14.64
C ALA A 267 -18.71 2.25 -15.32
N VAL A 268 -19.57 3.25 -15.45
CA VAL A 268 -19.23 4.57 -16.02
C VAL A 268 -19.07 5.56 -14.86
N PRO A 269 -17.97 6.34 -14.81
CA PRO A 269 -17.76 7.25 -13.70
C PRO A 269 -18.69 8.46 -13.77
N LEU A 270 -19.12 8.92 -12.61
CA LEU A 270 -19.95 10.11 -12.40
C LEU A 270 -19.16 11.39 -12.72
N ASP A 271 -17.88 11.42 -12.36
CA ASP A 271 -16.95 12.50 -12.64
C ASP A 271 -15.49 12.06 -12.51
N TYR A 272 -14.60 13.00 -12.83
CA TYR A 272 -13.16 12.86 -12.71
C TYR A 272 -12.57 14.04 -11.96
N SER A 273 -11.49 13.75 -11.22
CA SER A 273 -10.60 14.75 -10.64
C SER A 273 -9.17 14.53 -11.13
N THR A 274 -8.46 15.60 -11.47
CA THR A 274 -7.04 15.55 -11.82
C THR A 274 -6.20 15.52 -10.56
N ILE A 275 -5.18 14.66 -10.53
CA ILE A 275 -4.20 14.54 -9.44
C ILE A 275 -2.78 14.68 -9.98
N SER A 276 -1.84 15.10 -9.14
CA SER A 276 -0.41 15.06 -9.49
C SER A 276 0.14 13.63 -9.57
N GLU A 277 1.39 13.50 -10.00
CA GLU A 277 2.07 12.24 -10.24
C GLU A 277 2.33 11.42 -8.96
N GLN A 278 2.63 10.13 -9.13
CA GLN A 278 3.14 9.21 -8.11
C GLN A 278 2.18 8.91 -6.95
N VAL A 279 0.86 9.08 -7.17
CA VAL A 279 -0.16 8.80 -6.16
C VAL A 279 -0.30 7.30 -5.92
N GLN A 280 -0.27 6.90 -4.65
CA GLN A 280 -0.45 5.51 -4.21
C GLN A 280 -1.76 5.28 -3.45
N GLY A 281 -2.45 6.34 -3.06
CA GLY A 281 -3.67 6.24 -2.28
C GLY A 281 -4.25 7.60 -1.96
N ILE A 282 -5.55 7.58 -1.68
CA ILE A 282 -6.30 8.75 -1.24
C ILE A 282 -7.18 8.37 -0.05
N ALA A 283 -7.45 9.33 0.81
CA ALA A 283 -8.44 9.19 1.87
C ALA A 283 -9.12 10.53 2.15
N PHE A 284 -10.37 10.47 2.59
CA PHE A 284 -11.15 11.63 2.98
C PHE A 284 -11.11 11.79 4.50
N TYR A 285 -10.94 13.02 4.97
CA TYR A 285 -10.93 13.35 6.39
C TYR A 285 -11.60 14.70 6.60
N ASN A 286 -12.78 14.69 7.23
CA ASN A 286 -13.69 15.84 7.24
C ASN A 286 -13.96 16.30 5.79
N ASP A 287 -13.81 17.59 5.50
CA ASP A 287 -13.94 18.14 4.14
C ASP A 287 -12.61 18.10 3.34
N LYS A 288 -11.58 17.40 3.85
CA LYS A 288 -10.25 17.36 3.23
C LYS A 288 -10.02 16.09 2.43
N LEU A 289 -9.25 16.24 1.36
CA LEU A 289 -8.65 15.10 0.64
C LEU A 289 -7.18 14.96 1.02
N LEU A 290 -6.80 13.75 1.43
CA LEU A 290 -5.42 13.36 1.71
C LEU A 290 -4.92 12.48 0.58
N ILE A 291 -3.72 12.75 0.08
CA ILE A 291 -3.11 11.99 -1.02
C ILE A 291 -1.72 11.51 -0.62
N SER A 292 -1.47 10.21 -0.70
CA SER A 292 -0.13 9.64 -0.54
C SER A 292 0.61 9.63 -1.88
N HIS A 293 1.83 10.18 -1.90
CA HIS A 293 2.72 10.09 -3.06
C HIS A 293 4.00 9.33 -2.70
N SER A 294 4.42 8.45 -3.60
CA SER A 294 5.59 7.60 -3.38
C SER A 294 6.18 7.10 -4.69
N PHE A 295 7.51 7.10 -4.77
CA PHE A 295 8.21 6.55 -5.92
C PHE A 295 9.53 5.87 -5.53
N GLY A 296 9.47 4.54 -5.40
CA GLY A 296 10.64 3.70 -5.19
C GLY A 296 11.40 4.06 -3.92
N ILE A 297 12.71 4.29 -4.03
CA ILE A 297 13.60 4.54 -2.88
C ILE A 297 13.58 5.99 -2.37
N LEU A 298 12.80 6.87 -3.00
CA LEU A 298 12.70 8.26 -2.57
C LEU A 298 11.73 8.38 -1.40
N PRO A 299 11.96 9.33 -0.46
CA PRO A 299 11.01 9.61 0.60
C PRO A 299 9.62 9.87 0.04
N SER A 300 8.61 9.27 0.65
CA SER A 300 7.22 9.51 0.30
C SER A 300 6.73 10.80 0.94
N ARG A 301 5.52 11.23 0.55
CA ARG A 301 4.85 12.38 1.13
C ARG A 301 3.35 12.14 1.28
N LEU A 302 2.77 12.78 2.28
CA LEU A 302 1.33 12.88 2.46
C LEU A 302 0.92 14.34 2.26
N VAL A 303 -0.01 14.58 1.35
CA VAL A 303 -0.43 15.91 0.92
C VAL A 303 -1.90 16.13 1.29
N PHE A 304 -2.19 17.28 1.88
CA PHE A 304 -3.53 17.68 2.31
C PHE A 304 -4.10 18.72 1.36
N TYR A 305 -5.39 18.61 1.06
CA TYR A 305 -6.18 19.57 0.31
C TYR A 305 -7.41 19.96 1.13
N GLU A 306 -7.65 21.26 1.33
CA GLU A 306 -8.70 21.78 2.23
C GLU A 306 -10.14 21.43 1.83
N GLN A 307 -10.38 21.12 0.56
CA GLN A 307 -11.72 20.86 0.01
C GLN A 307 -11.68 19.63 -0.88
N SER A 308 -12.49 18.64 -0.54
CA SER A 308 -12.59 17.35 -1.23
C SER A 308 -13.50 17.33 -2.46
N ASP A 309 -14.20 18.42 -2.75
CA ASP A 309 -15.06 18.57 -3.94
C ASP A 309 -14.35 19.26 -5.12
N LYS A 310 -13.09 19.65 -4.95
CA LYS A 310 -12.27 20.21 -6.03
C LYS A 310 -12.07 19.15 -7.12
N ARG A 311 -11.89 19.61 -8.36
CA ARG A 311 -11.55 18.74 -9.51
C ARG A 311 -10.07 18.72 -9.85
N LEU A 312 -9.24 19.47 -9.10
CA LEU A 312 -7.83 19.68 -9.42
C LEU A 312 -6.96 19.66 -8.15
N TYR A 313 -6.32 18.51 -7.92
CA TYR A 313 -5.46 18.18 -6.79
C TYR A 313 -4.00 18.05 -7.23
N VAL A 314 -3.42 19.18 -7.62
CA VAL A 314 -2.01 19.31 -7.99
C VAL A 314 -1.24 20.01 -6.89
N ASN A 315 0.09 19.87 -6.90
CA ASN A 315 0.96 20.30 -5.80
C ASN A 315 0.79 21.79 -5.45
N GLU A 316 0.52 22.62 -6.45
CA GLU A 316 0.30 24.07 -6.37
C GLU A 316 -0.94 24.43 -5.53
N ASN A 317 -1.92 23.53 -5.43
CA ASN A 317 -3.16 23.71 -4.69
C ASN A 317 -3.15 23.01 -3.32
N SER A 318 -2.02 22.44 -2.91
CA SER A 318 -1.91 21.74 -1.64
C SER A 318 -1.91 22.70 -0.46
N ALA A 319 -2.55 22.30 0.63
CA ALA A 319 -2.62 23.05 1.87
C ALA A 319 -1.39 22.78 2.75
N ARG A 320 -1.04 21.50 2.87
CA ARG A 320 0.09 21.05 3.70
C ARG A 320 0.70 19.77 3.14
N THR A 321 2.00 19.58 3.36
CA THR A 321 2.73 18.37 2.95
C THR A 321 3.61 17.87 4.08
N TYR A 322 3.52 16.57 4.39
CA TYR A 322 4.37 15.89 5.37
C TYR A 322 5.28 14.88 4.70
N ARG A 323 6.52 14.77 5.20
CA ARG A 323 7.50 13.80 4.70
C ARG A 323 7.35 12.46 5.41
N PHE A 324 7.28 11.39 4.63
CA PHE A 324 7.12 10.01 5.10
C PHE A 324 8.36 9.17 4.76
N PRO A 325 8.57 8.00 5.40
CA PRO A 325 9.47 6.97 4.92
C PRO A 325 9.20 6.63 3.44
N GLU A 326 10.20 6.12 2.72
CA GLU A 326 10.00 5.69 1.34
C GLU A 326 9.01 4.53 1.22
N ARG A 327 8.43 4.38 0.02
CA ARG A 327 7.54 3.28 -0.34
C ARG A 327 6.24 3.25 0.47
N LEU A 328 5.72 4.42 0.83
CA LEU A 328 4.34 4.58 1.30
C LEU A 328 3.39 4.06 0.22
N GLU A 329 2.46 3.20 0.60
CA GLU A 329 1.43 2.68 -0.29
C GLU A 329 0.08 3.29 0.10
N GLN A 330 -0.97 2.48 0.16
CA GLN A 330 -2.30 2.93 0.48
C GLN A 330 -2.44 3.51 1.91
N ILE A 331 -3.34 4.48 2.04
CA ILE A 331 -3.72 5.15 3.28
C ILE A 331 -5.24 5.01 3.53
N VAL A 332 -5.66 5.00 4.80
CA VAL A 332 -7.06 4.91 5.21
C VAL A 332 -7.32 5.80 6.42
N VAL A 333 -8.48 6.45 6.47
CA VAL A 333 -8.90 7.29 7.60
C VAL A 333 -10.03 6.61 8.35
N GLU A 334 -9.92 6.53 9.67
CA GLU A 334 -10.99 6.13 10.60
C GLU A 334 -11.01 7.12 11.77
N GLY A 335 -12.02 7.99 11.83
CA GLY A 335 -12.05 9.12 12.77
C GLY A 335 -10.80 9.99 12.62
N ASP A 336 -10.14 10.32 13.73
CA ASP A 336 -8.90 11.11 13.75
C ASP A 336 -7.63 10.28 13.51
N SER A 337 -7.78 9.05 13.01
CA SER A 337 -6.66 8.14 12.81
C SER A 337 -6.40 7.88 11.34
N LEU A 338 -5.15 8.14 10.92
CA LEU A 338 -4.65 7.78 9.61
C LEU A 338 -3.86 6.49 9.69
N TYR A 339 -4.39 5.44 9.07
CA TYR A 339 -3.71 4.18 8.90
C TYR A 339 -2.86 4.22 7.63
N VAL A 340 -1.59 3.87 7.75
CA VAL A 340 -0.64 3.87 6.62
C VAL A 340 0.20 2.61 6.62
N MET A 341 0.62 2.18 5.43
CA MET A 341 1.54 1.08 5.28
C MET A 341 2.56 1.30 4.17
N PHE A 342 3.59 0.45 4.15
CA PHE A 342 4.73 0.60 3.25
C PHE A 342 5.13 -0.75 2.65
N GLU A 343 5.47 -0.78 1.36
CA GLU A 343 6.02 -1.98 0.72
C GLU A 343 7.52 -2.18 1.05
N SER A 344 8.17 -1.26 1.77
CA SER A 344 9.61 -1.31 2.11
C SER A 344 10.02 -2.57 2.87
N CYS A 345 9.08 -3.24 3.55
CA CYS A 345 9.32 -4.51 4.25
C CYS A 345 9.33 -5.75 3.35
N ALA A 346 8.79 -5.65 2.13
CA ALA A 346 8.69 -6.77 1.21
C ALA A 346 10.06 -7.37 0.88
N TYR A 347 10.12 -8.68 0.64
CA TYR A 347 11.36 -9.33 0.25
C TYR A 347 11.97 -8.69 -1.01
N ALA A 348 11.16 -8.26 -1.97
CA ALA A 348 11.65 -7.63 -3.19
C ALA A 348 12.39 -6.28 -2.92
N TYR A 349 12.01 -5.56 -1.86
CA TYR A 349 12.40 -4.15 -1.67
C TYR A 349 13.25 -3.87 -0.44
N ARG A 350 13.18 -4.70 0.61
CA ARG A 350 13.87 -4.40 1.88
C ARG A 350 15.39 -4.31 1.80
N ALA A 351 16.02 -4.86 0.76
CA ALA A 351 17.47 -4.67 0.53
C ALA A 351 17.81 -3.35 -0.17
N SER A 352 16.86 -2.66 -0.76
CA SER A 352 17.07 -1.34 -1.37
C SER A 352 16.45 -0.20 -0.55
N SER A 353 15.88 -0.52 0.62
CA SER A 353 15.19 0.44 1.49
C SER A 353 16.07 0.77 2.70
N VAL A 354 16.04 2.04 3.10
CA VAL A 354 16.73 2.58 4.28
C VAL A 354 15.80 2.56 5.49
N ASN A 355 14.55 2.99 5.32
CA ASN A 355 13.53 3.05 6.35
C ASN A 355 12.52 1.91 6.13
N ILE A 356 12.78 0.74 6.71
CA ILE A 356 11.92 -0.43 6.56
C ILE A 356 10.78 -0.38 7.58
N VAL A 357 9.53 -0.44 7.12
CA VAL A 357 8.34 -0.46 7.99
C VAL A 357 7.56 -1.75 7.73
N ASP A 358 7.53 -2.66 8.71
CA ASP A 358 6.91 -3.99 8.59
C ASP A 358 5.58 -4.13 9.34
N ARG A 359 4.91 -2.99 9.52
CA ARG A 359 3.65 -2.85 10.24
C ARG A 359 2.78 -1.77 9.62
N VAL A 360 1.47 -1.90 9.74
CA VAL A 360 0.55 -0.78 9.59
C VAL A 360 0.75 0.14 10.78
N LEU A 361 0.92 1.44 10.50
CA LEU A 361 1.07 2.49 11.50
C LEU A 361 -0.21 3.31 11.57
N LYS A 362 -0.55 3.77 12.77
CA LYS A 362 -1.71 4.61 13.05
C LYS A 362 -1.25 6.00 13.50
N LEU A 363 -1.37 6.98 12.62
CA LEU A 363 -0.99 8.37 12.88
C LEU A 363 -2.19 9.15 13.40
N ASN A 364 -1.94 10.18 14.22
CA ASN A 364 -2.98 11.06 14.76
C ASN A 364 -3.17 12.29 13.85
N LEU A 365 -4.31 12.37 13.17
CA LEU A 365 -4.61 13.45 12.22
C LEU A 365 -4.83 14.79 12.90
N SER A 366 -5.49 14.83 14.07
CA SER A 366 -5.70 16.08 14.81
C SER A 366 -4.36 16.72 15.20
N LYS A 367 -3.38 15.92 15.65
CA LYS A 367 -2.01 16.40 15.91
C LYS A 367 -1.31 16.90 14.67
N MET A 368 -1.54 16.25 13.53
CA MET A 368 -1.00 16.74 12.26
C MET A 368 -1.60 18.11 11.95
N GLU A 369 -2.93 18.27 12.00
CA GLU A 369 -3.61 19.53 11.73
C GLU A 369 -3.11 20.70 12.58
N THR A 370 -2.85 20.50 13.87
CA THR A 370 -2.39 21.56 14.78
C THR A 370 -0.88 21.76 14.80
N TYR A 371 -0.09 20.92 14.12
CA TYR A 371 1.38 20.92 14.23
C TYR A 371 2.02 22.27 13.86
N ASP A 372 1.56 22.92 12.79
CA ASP A 372 2.11 24.22 12.37
C ASP A 372 1.61 25.39 13.25
N GLU A 373 0.52 25.21 14.01
CA GLU A 373 0.02 26.26 14.91
C GLU A 373 0.88 26.36 16.18
N GLU A 374 1.49 25.27 16.64
CA GLU A 374 2.32 25.23 17.84
C GLU A 374 3.74 25.81 17.65
N GLU A 375 4.37 25.67 16.47
CA GLU A 375 5.64 26.36 16.19
C GLU A 375 5.46 27.88 16.17
N SER A 376 4.31 28.39 15.70
CA SER A 376 4.04 29.84 15.68
C SER A 376 3.89 30.47 17.08
N LEU A 377 3.50 29.69 18.09
CA LEU A 377 3.39 30.11 19.47
C LEU A 377 4.73 30.08 20.23
N PHE A 378 5.68 29.23 19.81
CA PHE A 378 7.03 29.21 20.39
C PHE A 378 7.88 30.42 19.95
N PHE A 379 7.70 30.92 18.72
CA PHE A 379 8.45 32.09 18.21
C PHE A 379 7.89 33.46 18.61
N LEU A 380 6.74 33.54 19.28
CA LEU A 380 6.17 34.79 19.79
C LEU A 380 6.39 34.99 21.30
N SER A 381 7.17 34.12 21.94
CA SER A 381 7.45 34.16 23.39
C SER A 381 8.91 34.35 23.76
N GLU A 382 9.80 34.64 22.80
CA GLU A 382 11.18 35.11 23.04
C GLU A 382 11.39 36.60 22.75
#